data_AF-A0A7W9PB56-F1
#
_entry.id   AF-A0A7W9PB56-F1
#
_cell.length_a   1.000
_cell.length_b   1.000
_cell.length_c   1.000
_cell.angle_alpha   90.00
_cell.angle_beta   90.00
_cell.angle_gamma   90.00
#
_symmetry.space_group_name_H-M   'P 1'
#
loop_
_entity.id
_entity.type
_entity.pdbx_description
1 polymer ?
#
loop_
_entity_poly.entity_id
_entity_poly.type
_entity_poly.pdbx_seq_one_letter_code
_entity_poly.pdbx_strand_id
1 'polypeptide(L)'
;MSPVSRGRKGKKTSKNQARTADRAGAGTGEPEFEAADLALEDTELSIDRGGFEQLIDEIAATIGRFEDVDDPVDGEYMAASLLAATYGTPEYDEPFAMMFVDEAEKLGGPGALAFLRCVAALTADPARAAALEAAARLAAAGASAPDWVAELDEPVTAGEYLRWPTDDGQGAVLYGSFERAGRSDGVLLFVDDEDCGAANDLAPFIGEGLTEARRLTNERESAPEEPITAGEFRWQVESALNARALHERTALELGIEPPEPEDPDEVSHEVTDVVLRARIRALPMPDKPLPAHTHPELSE
;
A
#
# COMPACT_ATOMS: atom_id res chain seq x y z
N MET A 1 26.94 11.89 -2.03
CA MET A 1 27.80 10.69 -2.04
C MET A 1 26.93 9.54 -1.57
N SER A 2 26.54 8.62 -2.47
CA SER A 2 25.59 7.54 -2.19
C SER A 2 26.17 6.48 -1.24
N PRO A 3 25.38 5.92 -0.30
CA PRO A 3 25.80 4.77 0.47
C PRO A 3 25.64 3.48 -0.34
N VAL A 4 26.58 2.57 -0.08
CA VAL A 4 26.83 1.33 -0.79
C VAL A 4 25.89 0.23 -0.29
N SER A 5 24.98 -0.23 -1.14
CA SER A 5 24.19 -1.46 -0.90
C SER A 5 25.11 -2.69 -0.98
N ARG A 6 25.12 -3.48 0.11
CA ARG A 6 25.88 -4.73 0.24
C ARG A 6 25.04 -5.88 -0.29
N GLY A 7 25.54 -6.49 -1.37
CA GLY A 7 24.87 -7.55 -2.11
C GLY A 7 24.49 -8.81 -1.32
N ARG A 8 23.31 -9.34 -1.68
CA ARG A 8 22.85 -10.68 -1.32
C ARG A 8 23.08 -11.63 -2.50
N LYS A 9 23.61 -12.81 -2.19
CA LYS A 9 24.04 -13.85 -3.15
C LYS A 9 22.81 -14.55 -3.76
N GLY A 10 22.40 -14.14 -4.96
CA GLY A 10 21.38 -14.83 -5.76
C GLY A 10 21.87 -16.19 -6.30
N LYS A 11 21.16 -17.26 -5.91
CA LYS A 11 21.37 -18.63 -6.36
C LYS A 11 20.66 -18.80 -7.71
N LYS A 12 21.41 -19.13 -8.77
CA LYS A 12 20.89 -19.33 -10.14
C LYS A 12 20.00 -20.56 -10.22
N THR A 13 18.75 -20.39 -10.65
CA THR A 13 17.90 -21.46 -11.19
C THR A 13 17.69 -21.24 -12.68
N SER A 14 17.95 -22.31 -13.44
CA SER A 14 18.03 -22.33 -14.89
C SER A 14 16.66 -22.36 -15.55
N LYS A 15 16.50 -21.51 -16.57
CA LYS A 15 15.49 -21.61 -17.64
C LYS A 15 15.37 -23.05 -18.13
N ASN A 16 14.15 -23.59 -18.14
CA ASN A 16 13.82 -24.72 -18.99
C ASN A 16 12.58 -24.37 -19.83
N GLN A 17 12.83 -24.21 -21.12
CA GLN A 17 11.82 -24.16 -22.18
C GLN A 17 11.16 -25.53 -22.32
N ALA A 18 9.83 -25.57 -22.36
CA ALA A 18 9.06 -26.62 -23.02
C ALA A 18 7.79 -25.97 -23.59
N ARG A 19 7.77 -25.70 -24.89
CA ARG A 19 7.15 -26.52 -25.93
C ARG A 19 5.62 -26.58 -25.81
N THR A 20 5.01 -25.72 -26.61
CA THR A 20 3.68 -25.81 -27.19
C THR A 20 3.37 -27.23 -27.69
N ALA A 21 2.22 -27.76 -27.27
CA ALA A 21 1.56 -28.88 -27.93
C ALA A 21 0.04 -28.66 -27.86
N ASP A 22 -0.48 -28.35 -29.04
CA ASP A 22 -1.88 -28.27 -29.45
C ASP A 22 -2.65 -29.57 -29.12
N ARG A 23 -3.85 -29.46 -28.53
CA ARG A 23 -4.92 -30.44 -28.78
C ARG A 23 -6.31 -29.93 -28.40
N ALA A 24 -7.14 -29.91 -29.42
CA ALA A 24 -8.54 -29.54 -29.41
C ALA A 24 -9.46 -30.50 -28.62
N GLY A 25 -10.50 -29.90 -28.03
CA GLY A 25 -11.88 -30.38 -28.11
C GLY A 25 -12.43 -31.16 -26.91
N ALA A 26 -13.37 -30.54 -26.18
CA ALA A 26 -14.75 -31.00 -25.99
C ALA A 26 -15.42 -30.15 -24.89
N GLY A 27 -16.47 -29.44 -25.25
CA GLY A 27 -17.18 -28.54 -24.34
C GLY A 27 -18.00 -29.24 -23.27
N THR A 28 -18.41 -28.49 -22.26
CA THR A 28 -19.69 -28.61 -21.55
C THR A 28 -19.88 -27.41 -20.63
N GLY A 29 -20.86 -26.55 -20.98
CA GLY A 29 -21.60 -25.64 -20.10
C GLY A 29 -20.81 -24.75 -19.14
N GLU A 30 -20.39 -23.58 -19.62
CA GLU A 30 -20.02 -22.46 -18.74
C GLU A 30 -21.30 -21.79 -18.19
N PRO A 31 -21.35 -21.44 -16.89
CA PRO A 31 -22.39 -20.56 -16.38
C PRO A 31 -22.18 -19.15 -16.94
N GLU A 32 -23.25 -18.53 -17.43
CA GLU A 32 -23.27 -17.11 -17.82
C GLU A 32 -22.87 -16.27 -16.60
N PHE A 33 -21.64 -15.76 -16.59
CA PHE A 33 -21.22 -14.66 -15.74
C PHE A 33 -21.85 -13.39 -16.31
N GLU A 34 -22.84 -12.82 -15.61
CA GLU A 34 -23.12 -11.39 -15.68
C GLU A 34 -21.85 -10.68 -15.21
N ALA A 35 -21.01 -10.26 -16.16
CA ALA A 35 -20.01 -9.25 -15.90
C ALA A 35 -20.75 -8.06 -15.26
N ALA A 36 -20.39 -7.73 -14.03
CA ALA A 36 -20.82 -6.50 -13.43
C ALA A 36 -20.41 -5.38 -14.41
N ASP A 37 -21.40 -4.69 -14.96
CA ASP A 37 -21.24 -3.44 -15.70
C ASP A 37 -20.64 -2.42 -14.72
N LEU A 38 -19.33 -2.48 -14.53
CA LEU A 38 -18.54 -1.34 -14.10
C LEU A 38 -18.56 -0.38 -15.29
N ALA A 39 -19.55 0.50 -15.30
CA ALA A 39 -19.65 1.60 -16.26
C ALA A 39 -18.47 2.56 -16.05
N LEU A 40 -17.30 2.16 -16.54
CA LEU A 40 -16.15 3.01 -16.84
C LEU A 40 -16.47 3.77 -18.13
N GLU A 41 -17.50 4.62 -18.09
CA GLU A 41 -17.75 5.56 -19.19
C GLU A 41 -16.73 6.70 -19.08
N ASP A 42 -15.92 6.86 -20.13
CA ASP A 42 -14.98 7.94 -20.42
C ASP A 42 -13.56 7.91 -19.80
N THR A 43 -12.94 6.74 -19.68
CA THR A 43 -11.47 6.64 -19.69
C THR A 43 -11.02 5.68 -20.80
N GLU A 44 -10.16 6.14 -21.72
CA GLU A 44 -9.59 5.35 -22.83
C GLU A 44 -8.61 4.25 -22.37
N LEU A 45 -8.95 3.50 -21.35
CA LEU A 45 -8.32 2.21 -21.07
C LEU A 45 -9.13 1.15 -21.82
N SER A 46 -8.86 1.00 -23.12
CA SER A 46 -9.43 -0.11 -23.91
C SER A 46 -8.73 -1.43 -23.52
N ILE A 47 -8.94 -1.86 -22.27
CA ILE A 47 -8.57 -3.21 -21.85
C ILE A 47 -9.55 -4.12 -22.59
N ASP A 48 -9.07 -4.80 -23.63
CA ASP A 48 -9.87 -5.83 -24.26
C ASP A 48 -10.10 -6.98 -23.27
N ARG A 49 -11.10 -7.82 -23.57
CA ARG A 49 -11.46 -8.95 -22.69
C ARG A 49 -10.26 -9.84 -22.33
N GLY A 50 -9.31 -10.03 -23.25
CA GLY A 50 -8.13 -10.84 -23.01
C GLY A 50 -7.16 -10.17 -22.04
N GLY A 51 -6.99 -8.85 -22.14
CA GLY A 51 -6.22 -8.06 -21.17
C GLY A 51 -6.81 -8.12 -19.76
N PHE A 52 -8.14 -8.08 -19.63
CA PHE A 52 -8.80 -8.18 -18.34
C PHE A 52 -8.66 -9.59 -17.73
N GLU A 53 -8.85 -10.64 -18.53
CA GLU A 53 -8.63 -12.03 -18.09
C GLU A 53 -7.18 -12.23 -17.61
N GLN A 54 -6.20 -11.68 -18.32
CA GLN A 54 -4.79 -11.72 -17.91
C GLN A 54 -4.55 -10.99 -16.58
N LEU A 55 -5.15 -9.82 -16.38
CA LEU A 55 -5.05 -9.08 -15.12
C LEU A 55 -5.58 -9.91 -13.94
N ILE A 56 -6.74 -10.56 -14.10
CA ILE A 56 -7.31 -11.44 -13.07
C ILE A 56 -6.38 -12.63 -12.77
N ASP A 57 -5.79 -13.25 -13.80
CA ASP A 57 -4.82 -14.34 -13.62
C ASP A 57 -3.58 -13.87 -12.84
N GLU A 58 -3.08 -12.66 -13.12
CA GLU A 58 -1.94 -12.07 -12.41
C GLU A 58 -2.27 -11.73 -10.95
N ILE A 59 -3.49 -11.25 -10.69
CA ILE A 59 -4.02 -11.03 -9.33
C ILE A 59 -4.11 -12.36 -8.58
N ALA A 60 -4.73 -13.38 -9.17
CA ALA A 60 -4.89 -14.70 -8.55
C ALA A 60 -3.52 -15.35 -8.27
N ALA A 61 -2.57 -15.24 -9.20
CA ALA A 61 -1.20 -15.69 -9.00
C ALA A 61 -0.50 -14.94 -7.87
N THR A 62 -0.78 -13.65 -7.71
CA THR A 62 -0.25 -12.85 -6.60
C THR A 62 -0.86 -13.24 -5.26
N ILE A 63 -2.17 -13.40 -5.18
CA ILE A 63 -2.85 -13.88 -3.97
C ILE A 63 -2.33 -15.26 -3.54
N GLY A 64 -2.08 -16.17 -4.49
CA GLY A 64 -1.52 -17.49 -4.20
C GLY A 64 -0.14 -17.45 -3.52
N ARG A 65 0.68 -16.44 -3.81
CA ARG A 65 2.04 -16.29 -3.23
C ARG A 65 2.04 -15.95 -1.74
N PHE A 66 0.91 -15.56 -1.16
CA PHE A 66 0.81 -15.31 0.28
C PHE A 66 1.07 -16.56 1.14
N GLU A 67 0.95 -17.75 0.58
CA GLU A 67 1.30 -19.00 1.26
C GLU A 67 2.81 -19.11 1.54
N ASP A 68 3.64 -18.48 0.70
CA ASP A 68 5.10 -18.49 0.81
C ASP A 68 5.65 -17.34 1.67
N VAL A 69 4.79 -16.44 2.14
CA VAL A 69 5.16 -15.32 3.02
C VAL A 69 5.38 -15.82 4.44
N ASP A 70 6.47 -15.39 5.07
CA ASP A 70 6.84 -15.74 6.45
C ASP A 70 6.83 -14.55 7.41
N ASP A 71 6.74 -13.32 6.89
CA ASP A 71 6.68 -12.09 7.69
C ASP A 71 5.33 -11.34 7.48
N PRO A 72 4.64 -10.93 8.56
CA PRO A 72 3.38 -10.19 8.44
C PRO A 72 3.53 -8.85 7.72
N VAL A 73 4.69 -8.18 7.85
CA VAL A 73 4.92 -6.89 7.19
C VAL A 73 5.09 -7.10 5.69
N ASP A 74 5.83 -8.12 5.27
CA ASP A 74 5.96 -8.47 3.85
C ASP A 74 4.58 -8.78 3.23
N GLY A 75 3.72 -9.48 3.98
CA GLY A 75 2.33 -9.74 3.57
C GLY A 75 1.49 -8.46 3.42
N GLU A 76 1.65 -7.47 4.31
CA GLU A 76 0.96 -6.20 4.18
C GLU A 76 1.45 -5.39 2.99
N TYR A 77 2.76 -5.26 2.77
CA TYR A 77 3.30 -4.53 1.62
C TYR A 77 2.92 -5.20 0.29
N MET A 78 2.89 -6.54 0.27
CA MET A 78 2.41 -7.30 -0.89
C MET A 78 0.92 -7.04 -1.17
N ALA A 79 0.06 -6.99 -0.14
CA ALA A 79 -1.35 -6.66 -0.33
C ALA A 79 -1.54 -5.19 -0.74
N ALA A 80 -0.76 -4.29 -0.14
CA ALA A 80 -0.73 -2.87 -0.49
C ALA A 80 -0.33 -2.64 -1.94
N SER A 81 0.57 -3.44 -2.53
CA SER A 81 0.89 -3.35 -3.96
C SER A 81 -0.30 -3.61 -4.90
N LEU A 82 -1.26 -4.43 -4.49
CA LEU A 82 -2.49 -4.64 -5.24
C LEU A 82 -3.48 -3.49 -5.00
N LEU A 83 -3.62 -3.05 -3.75
CA LEU A 83 -4.51 -1.94 -3.37
C LEU A 83 -4.07 -0.58 -3.92
N ALA A 84 -2.76 -0.40 -4.15
CA ALA A 84 -2.20 0.82 -4.74
C ALA A 84 -2.51 0.96 -6.25
N ALA A 85 -3.10 -0.04 -6.90
CA ALA A 85 -3.42 0.02 -8.33
C ALA A 85 -4.40 1.16 -8.70
N THR A 86 -5.19 1.64 -7.75
CA THR A 86 -6.14 2.76 -7.93
C THR A 86 -5.62 4.08 -7.34
N TYR A 87 -4.33 4.16 -7.00
CA TYR A 87 -3.76 5.36 -6.40
C TYR A 87 -4.00 6.60 -7.28
N GLY A 88 -4.34 7.72 -6.65
CA GLY A 88 -4.76 8.95 -7.35
C GLY A 88 -6.21 8.93 -7.84
N THR A 89 -6.92 7.81 -7.75
CA THR A 89 -8.33 7.65 -8.16
C THR A 89 -9.19 7.07 -7.03
N PRO A 90 -9.39 7.82 -5.93
CA PRO A 90 -10.03 7.32 -4.71
C PRO A 90 -11.46 6.81 -4.89
N GLU A 91 -12.16 7.25 -5.93
CA GLU A 91 -13.48 6.74 -6.32
C GLU A 91 -13.47 5.25 -6.70
N TYR A 92 -12.32 4.70 -7.07
CA TYR A 92 -12.17 3.28 -7.43
C TYR A 92 -11.62 2.42 -6.30
N ASP A 93 -11.06 3.00 -5.22
CA ASP A 93 -10.42 2.25 -4.13
C ASP A 93 -11.34 1.17 -3.53
N GLU A 94 -12.59 1.53 -3.21
CA GLU A 94 -13.56 0.59 -2.63
C GLU A 94 -13.99 -0.48 -3.65
N PRO A 95 -14.48 -0.15 -4.86
CA PRO A 95 -14.80 -1.16 -5.88
C PRO A 95 -13.65 -2.13 -6.18
N PHE A 96 -12.41 -1.63 -6.26
CA PHE A 96 -11.24 -2.45 -6.55
C PHE A 96 -10.87 -3.37 -5.38
N ALA A 97 -10.93 -2.85 -4.15
CA ALA A 97 -10.76 -3.68 -2.95
C ALA A 97 -11.81 -4.80 -2.88
N MET A 98 -13.07 -4.49 -3.21
CA MET A 98 -14.15 -5.49 -3.25
C MET A 98 -13.93 -6.55 -4.33
N MET A 99 -13.45 -6.16 -5.51
CA MET A 99 -13.06 -7.09 -6.57
C MET A 99 -11.97 -8.07 -6.08
N PHE A 100 -10.96 -7.58 -5.37
CA PHE A 100 -9.93 -8.44 -4.80
C PHE A 100 -10.46 -9.39 -3.72
N VAL A 101 -11.39 -8.93 -2.89
CA VAL A 101 -12.06 -9.78 -1.88
C VAL A 101 -12.79 -10.94 -2.55
N ASP A 102 -13.56 -10.66 -3.60
CA ASP A 102 -14.29 -11.68 -4.36
C ASP A 102 -13.33 -12.68 -5.02
N GLU A 103 -12.23 -12.20 -5.61
CA GLU A 103 -11.27 -13.07 -6.28
C GLU A 103 -10.52 -13.97 -5.30
N ALA A 104 -10.12 -13.44 -4.14
CA ALA A 104 -9.52 -14.24 -3.08
C ALA A 104 -10.49 -15.32 -2.57
N GLU A 105 -11.77 -14.98 -2.39
CA GLU A 105 -12.76 -15.96 -1.95
C GLU A 105 -12.96 -17.10 -2.97
N LYS A 106 -12.98 -16.80 -4.26
CA LYS A 106 -13.05 -17.83 -5.33
C LYS A 106 -11.83 -18.74 -5.33
N LEU A 107 -10.63 -18.16 -5.16
CA LEU A 107 -9.38 -18.92 -5.14
C LEU A 107 -9.32 -19.87 -3.94
N GLY A 108 -9.70 -19.36 -2.77
CA GLY A 108 -9.66 -20.11 -1.51
C GLY A 108 -8.25 -20.52 -1.07
N GLY A 109 -8.20 -21.31 0.00
CA GLY A 109 -6.94 -21.83 0.55
C GLY A 109 -6.18 -20.85 1.47
N PRO A 110 -4.97 -21.25 1.94
CA PRO A 110 -4.18 -20.49 2.91
C PRO A 110 -3.77 -19.09 2.43
N GLY A 111 -3.26 -18.98 1.19
CA GLY A 111 -2.82 -17.70 0.62
C GLY A 111 -3.96 -16.69 0.48
N ALA A 112 -5.11 -17.12 -0.02
CA ALA A 112 -6.29 -16.26 -0.10
C ALA A 112 -6.78 -15.79 1.27
N LEU A 113 -6.79 -16.69 2.26
CA LEU A 113 -7.16 -16.34 3.64
C LEU A 113 -6.18 -15.32 4.24
N ALA A 114 -4.88 -15.48 4.01
CA ALA A 114 -3.86 -14.53 4.45
C ALA A 114 -4.01 -13.16 3.77
N PHE A 115 -4.23 -13.14 2.45
CA PHE A 115 -4.46 -11.91 1.70
C PHE A 115 -5.69 -11.15 2.21
N LEU A 116 -6.83 -11.83 2.42
CA LEU A 116 -8.05 -11.21 2.96
C LEU A 116 -7.80 -10.58 4.34
N ARG A 117 -6.93 -11.18 5.16
CA ARG A 117 -6.55 -10.62 6.46
C ARG A 117 -5.68 -9.37 6.32
N CYS A 118 -4.77 -9.33 5.34
CA CYS A 118 -4.05 -8.10 5.00
C CYS A 118 -4.99 -7.01 4.48
N VAL A 119 -5.92 -7.34 3.58
CA VAL A 119 -6.92 -6.37 3.09
C VAL A 119 -7.73 -5.79 4.24
N ALA A 120 -8.19 -6.63 5.18
CA ALA A 120 -8.90 -6.18 6.37
C ALA A 120 -8.05 -5.27 7.29
N ALA A 121 -6.74 -5.49 7.37
CA ALA A 121 -5.83 -4.64 8.14
C ALA A 121 -5.57 -3.29 7.45
N LEU A 122 -5.52 -3.28 6.11
CA LEU A 122 -5.13 -2.13 5.30
C LEU A 122 -6.30 -1.23 4.89
N THR A 123 -7.53 -1.73 4.87
CA THR A 123 -8.69 -0.98 4.38
C THR A 123 -9.59 -0.47 5.52
N ALA A 124 -10.43 0.52 5.21
CA ALA A 124 -11.51 0.98 6.07
C ALA A 124 -12.81 0.24 5.71
N ASP A 125 -13.86 0.45 6.49
CA ASP A 125 -15.19 -0.03 6.11
C ASP A 125 -15.69 0.74 4.86
N PRO A 126 -16.43 0.07 3.95
CA PRO A 126 -16.98 -1.28 4.07
C PRO A 126 -16.05 -2.42 3.61
N ALA A 127 -14.98 -2.14 2.88
CA ALA A 127 -14.07 -3.16 2.33
C ALA A 127 -13.44 -4.05 3.43
N ARG A 128 -13.07 -3.45 4.57
CA ARG A 128 -12.58 -4.18 5.74
C ARG A 128 -13.56 -5.23 6.25
N ALA A 129 -14.84 -4.86 6.40
CA ALA A 129 -15.87 -5.77 6.85
C ALA A 129 -16.07 -6.93 5.86
N ALA A 130 -16.14 -6.63 4.56
CA ALA A 130 -16.28 -7.65 3.53
C ALA A 130 -15.10 -8.64 3.52
N ALA A 131 -13.87 -8.14 3.64
CA ALA A 131 -12.68 -8.97 3.71
C ALA A 131 -12.68 -9.91 4.94
N LEU A 132 -13.11 -9.41 6.11
CA LEU A 132 -13.24 -10.22 7.32
C LEU A 132 -14.32 -11.30 7.18
N GLU A 133 -15.46 -10.97 6.56
CA GLU A 133 -16.53 -11.93 6.32
C GLU A 133 -16.11 -13.03 5.33
N ALA A 134 -15.44 -12.66 4.24
CA ALA A 134 -14.88 -13.62 3.28
C ALA A 134 -13.82 -14.51 3.94
N ALA A 135 -12.91 -13.94 4.73
CA ALA A 135 -11.93 -14.70 5.50
C ALA A 135 -12.59 -15.70 6.46
N ALA A 136 -13.68 -15.29 7.14
CA ALA A 136 -14.44 -16.19 8.01
C ALA A 136 -15.10 -17.33 7.24
N ARG A 137 -15.63 -17.09 6.03
CA ARG A 137 -16.19 -18.12 5.16
C ARG A 137 -15.12 -19.13 4.70
N LEU A 138 -13.95 -18.66 4.29
CA LEU A 138 -12.83 -19.53 3.92
C LEU A 138 -12.35 -20.40 5.10
N ALA A 139 -12.24 -19.80 6.29
CA ALA A 139 -11.88 -20.54 7.51
C ALA A 139 -12.94 -21.61 7.85
N ALA A 140 -14.23 -21.28 7.74
CA ALA A 140 -15.32 -22.23 7.96
C ALA A 140 -15.33 -23.37 6.91
N ALA A 141 -14.84 -23.11 5.70
CA ALA A 141 -14.63 -24.13 4.65
C ALA A 141 -13.37 -24.99 4.87
N GLY A 142 -12.57 -24.70 5.91
CA GLY A 142 -11.40 -25.50 6.30
C GLY A 142 -10.06 -24.95 5.84
N ALA A 143 -10.00 -23.74 5.27
CA ALA A 143 -8.72 -23.07 5.03
C ALA A 143 -8.05 -22.71 6.36
N SER A 144 -6.75 -22.99 6.48
CA SER A 144 -5.93 -22.56 7.61
C SER A 144 -5.04 -21.42 7.18
N ALA A 145 -5.00 -20.34 7.96
CA ALA A 145 -4.07 -19.25 7.72
C ALA A 145 -2.64 -19.69 8.10
N PRO A 146 -1.61 -19.11 7.46
CA PRO A 146 -0.24 -19.14 7.97
C PRO A 146 -0.14 -18.55 9.40
N ASP A 147 0.84 -19.02 10.18
CA ASP A 147 0.99 -18.64 11.60
C ASP A 147 1.15 -17.12 11.81
N TRP A 148 1.85 -16.44 10.89
CA TRP A 148 2.08 -14.99 10.97
C TRP A 148 0.80 -14.16 10.89
N VAL A 149 -0.27 -14.69 10.29
CA VAL A 149 -1.54 -13.96 10.10
C VAL A 149 -2.18 -13.60 11.43
N ALA A 150 -1.96 -14.40 12.48
CA ALA A 150 -2.46 -14.09 13.82
C ALA A 150 -1.86 -12.78 14.37
N GLU A 151 -0.66 -12.37 13.93
CA GLU A 151 -0.05 -11.10 14.33
C GLU A 151 -0.81 -9.89 13.77
N LEU A 152 -1.58 -10.04 12.68
CA LEU A 152 -2.40 -8.97 12.11
C LEU A 152 -3.66 -8.68 12.94
N ASP A 153 -4.11 -9.65 13.74
CA ASP A 153 -5.28 -9.48 14.61
C ASP A 153 -4.93 -8.67 15.89
N GLU A 154 -3.63 -8.50 16.18
CA GLU A 154 -3.17 -7.62 17.26
C GLU A 154 -3.32 -6.15 16.88
N PRO A 155 -3.73 -5.27 17.82
CA PRO A 155 -3.92 -3.86 17.52
C PRO A 155 -2.58 -3.18 17.19
N VAL A 156 -2.60 -2.32 16.16
CA VAL A 156 -1.53 -1.35 15.95
C VAL A 156 -1.61 -0.31 17.07
N THR A 157 -0.47 -0.05 17.71
CA THR A 157 -0.35 0.93 18.80
C THR A 157 0.67 2.00 18.45
N ALA A 158 0.52 3.15 19.11
CA ALA A 158 1.32 4.33 18.87
C ALA A 158 2.73 4.16 19.45
N GLY A 159 3.75 4.46 18.65
CA GLY A 159 5.15 4.52 19.07
C GLY A 159 5.62 5.95 19.36
N GLU A 160 6.79 6.31 18.82
CA GLU A 160 7.41 7.63 18.95
C GLU A 160 7.18 8.46 17.69
N TYR A 161 6.95 9.76 17.87
CA TYR A 161 6.72 10.71 16.78
C TYR A 161 7.60 11.94 16.94
N LEU A 162 8.32 12.27 15.89
CA LEU A 162 9.31 13.33 15.87
C LEU A 162 9.17 14.17 14.60
N ARG A 163 9.60 15.41 14.70
CA ARG A 163 9.66 16.37 13.59
C ARG A 163 11.03 17.03 13.58
N TRP A 164 11.64 17.14 12.40
CA TRP A 164 12.79 18.02 12.16
C TRP A 164 12.33 19.12 11.19
N PRO A 165 12.19 20.37 11.65
CA PRO A 165 11.93 21.46 10.72
C PRO A 165 13.16 21.69 9.84
N THR A 166 12.96 22.02 8.56
CA THR A 166 14.07 22.44 7.69
C THR A 166 14.61 23.80 8.13
N ASP A 167 15.89 24.07 7.87
CA ASP A 167 16.56 25.33 8.27
C ASP A 167 15.93 26.60 7.66
N ASP A 168 15.36 26.48 6.47
CA ASP A 168 14.64 27.55 5.77
C ASP A 168 13.17 27.67 6.20
N GLY A 169 12.70 26.77 7.06
CA GLY A 169 11.32 26.69 7.51
C GLY A 169 10.33 26.40 6.37
N GLN A 170 10.79 25.84 5.26
CA GLN A 170 9.99 25.47 4.09
C GLN A 170 9.60 23.98 4.07
N GLY A 171 9.74 23.28 5.19
CA GLY A 171 9.31 21.90 5.27
C GLY A 171 9.68 21.25 6.59
N ALA A 172 9.44 19.95 6.66
CA ALA A 172 9.88 19.13 7.77
C ALA A 172 10.07 17.68 7.38
N VAL A 173 11.02 17.02 8.04
CA VAL A 173 11.06 15.56 8.09
C VAL A 173 10.19 15.12 9.27
N LEU A 174 9.26 14.20 9.03
CA LEU A 174 8.46 13.54 10.05
C LEU A 174 8.93 12.11 10.21
N TYR A 175 9.07 11.69 11.46
CA TYR A 175 9.30 10.30 11.83
C TYR A 175 8.13 9.81 12.67
N GLY A 176 7.63 8.63 12.34
CA GLY A 176 6.65 7.95 13.17
C GLY A 176 6.98 6.47 13.28
N SER A 177 6.84 5.94 14.48
CA SER A 177 6.87 4.51 14.71
C SER A 177 5.53 3.98 15.21
N PHE A 178 5.29 2.70 14.91
CA PHE A 178 4.13 1.95 15.34
C PHE A 178 4.60 0.61 15.91
N GLU A 179 3.76 0.03 16.76
CA GLU A 179 4.02 -1.28 17.34
C GLU A 179 2.83 -2.21 17.14
N ARG A 180 3.09 -3.45 16.74
CA ARG A 180 2.09 -4.53 16.66
C ARG A 180 2.76 -5.87 16.94
N ALA A 181 2.11 -6.71 17.74
CA ALA A 181 2.61 -8.04 18.10
C ALA A 181 4.07 -8.06 18.62
N GLY A 182 4.50 -6.99 19.30
CA GLY A 182 5.88 -6.84 19.81
C GLY A 182 6.94 -6.47 18.77
N ARG A 183 6.52 -6.18 17.53
CA ARG A 183 7.38 -5.64 16.47
C ARG A 183 7.18 -4.14 16.36
N SER A 184 8.23 -3.44 15.91
CA SER A 184 8.14 -2.02 15.55
C SER A 184 8.48 -1.81 14.08
N ASP A 185 7.61 -1.08 13.41
CA ASP A 185 7.79 -0.52 12.07
C ASP A 185 7.58 1.00 12.13
N GLY A 186 7.95 1.69 11.07
CA GLY A 186 7.81 3.13 11.03
C GLY A 186 8.11 3.71 9.66
N VAL A 187 8.12 5.03 9.61
CA VAL A 187 8.23 5.78 8.36
C VAL A 187 9.01 7.07 8.58
N LEU A 188 9.76 7.47 7.56
CA LEU A 188 10.17 8.86 7.39
C LEU A 188 9.37 9.46 6.25
N LEU A 189 8.82 10.65 6.49
CA LEU A 189 8.09 11.42 5.49
C LEU A 189 8.73 12.80 5.38
N PHE A 190 9.12 13.20 4.18
CA PHE A 190 9.52 14.58 3.91
C PHE A 190 8.31 15.38 3.43
N VAL A 191 7.97 16.41 4.19
CA VAL A 191 6.91 17.36 3.88
C VAL A 191 7.53 18.62 3.33
N ASP A 192 7.11 19.02 2.15
CA ASP A 192 7.57 20.22 1.45
C ASP A 192 6.49 21.31 1.52
N ASP A 193 6.70 22.33 2.35
CA ASP A 193 5.75 23.44 2.51
C ASP A 193 5.72 24.36 1.27
N GLU A 194 6.78 24.35 0.43
CA GLU A 194 6.76 25.05 -0.87
C GLU A 194 5.88 24.33 -1.89
N ASP A 195 5.76 23.00 -1.79
CA ASP A 195 4.79 22.20 -2.54
C ASP A 195 3.46 22.02 -1.78
N CYS A 196 2.97 23.12 -1.18
CA CYS A 196 1.69 23.17 -0.45
C CYS A 196 1.60 22.18 0.74
N GLY A 197 2.73 21.75 1.29
CA GLY A 197 2.80 20.78 2.37
C GLY A 197 2.62 19.33 1.90
N ALA A 198 2.86 19.03 0.62
CA ALA A 198 2.73 17.67 0.09
C ALA A 198 3.82 16.73 0.62
N ALA A 199 3.47 15.45 0.70
CA ALA A 199 4.43 14.37 0.88
C ALA A 199 5.33 14.29 -0.37
N ASN A 200 6.58 14.68 -0.22
CA ASN A 200 7.54 14.70 -1.34
C ASN A 200 8.37 13.41 -1.40
N ASP A 201 8.76 12.88 -0.24
CA ASP A 201 9.45 11.59 -0.12
C ASP A 201 8.87 10.79 1.06
N LEU A 202 8.76 9.48 0.89
CA LEU A 202 8.10 8.58 1.82
C LEU A 202 8.85 7.24 1.89
N ALA A 203 9.58 7.04 2.99
CA ALA A 203 10.44 5.87 3.16
C ALA A 203 9.98 5.00 4.34
N PRO A 204 9.55 3.75 4.08
CA PRO A 204 9.20 2.81 5.15
C PRO A 204 10.44 2.16 5.79
N PHE A 205 10.38 1.90 7.09
CA PHE A 205 11.44 1.21 7.83
C PHE A 205 10.86 0.14 8.76
N ILE A 206 11.49 -1.03 8.76
CA ILE A 206 11.05 -2.20 9.53
C ILE A 206 12.16 -2.59 10.52
N GLY A 207 11.80 -2.82 11.79
CA GLY A 207 12.71 -3.32 12.81
C GLY A 207 13.94 -2.43 13.02
N GLU A 208 15.13 -3.02 12.96
CA GLU A 208 16.40 -2.30 13.21
C GLU A 208 16.66 -1.15 12.22
N GLY A 209 16.08 -1.21 11.01
CA GLY A 209 16.21 -0.15 10.00
C GLY A 209 15.68 1.20 10.48
N LEU A 210 14.68 1.18 11.37
CA LEU A 210 14.05 2.38 11.90
C LEU A 210 14.99 3.17 12.84
N THR A 211 15.75 2.46 13.67
CA THR A 211 16.73 3.08 14.57
C THR A 211 17.86 3.75 13.77
N GLU A 212 18.32 3.07 12.72
CA GLU A 212 19.35 3.60 11.83
C GLU A 212 18.85 4.81 11.03
N ALA A 213 17.61 4.76 10.54
CA ALA A 213 16.97 5.87 9.84
C ALA A 213 16.94 7.12 10.72
N ARG A 214 16.47 7.02 11.97
CA ARG A 214 16.50 8.15 12.92
C ARG A 214 17.92 8.67 13.16
N ARG A 215 18.90 7.79 13.34
CA ARG A 215 20.30 8.18 13.54
C ARG A 215 20.81 9.00 12.36
N LEU A 216 20.56 8.53 11.14
CA LEU A 216 20.96 9.21 9.90
C LEU A 216 20.24 10.54 9.71
N THR A 217 18.95 10.62 10.03
CA THR A 217 18.19 11.88 10.02
C THR A 217 18.79 12.88 11.00
N ASN A 218 19.10 12.44 12.22
CA ASN A 218 19.75 13.29 13.23
C ASN A 218 21.17 13.78 12.83
N GLU A 219 21.86 13.07 11.93
CA GLU A 219 23.16 13.51 11.39
C GLU A 219 23.02 14.45 10.21
N ARG A 220 21.91 14.35 9.47
CA ARG A 220 21.63 15.15 8.27
C ARG A 220 20.98 16.48 8.60
N GLU A 221 20.01 16.46 9.50
CA GLU A 221 19.23 17.64 9.87
C GLU A 221 19.99 18.49 10.90
N SER A 222 20.12 19.78 10.60
CA SER A 222 20.78 20.78 11.43
C SER A 222 19.88 21.26 12.58
N ALA A 223 18.57 21.28 12.36
CA ALA A 223 17.60 21.56 13.40
C ALA A 223 17.44 20.38 14.37
N PRO A 224 17.22 20.62 15.67
CA PRO A 224 16.99 19.54 16.62
C PRO A 224 15.66 18.83 16.38
N GLU A 225 15.59 17.53 16.72
CA GLU A 225 14.32 16.80 16.73
C GLU A 225 13.34 17.39 17.76
N GLU A 226 12.09 17.53 17.34
CA GLU A 226 10.97 17.99 18.17
C GLU A 226 9.98 16.84 18.37
N PRO A 227 9.78 16.36 19.62
CA PRO A 227 8.73 15.40 19.90
C PRO A 227 7.35 16.00 19.65
N ILE A 228 6.50 15.27 18.94
CA ILE A 228 5.11 15.66 18.66
C ILE A 228 4.14 14.59 19.18
N THR A 229 2.87 14.96 19.36
CA THR A 229 1.86 14.00 19.81
C THR A 229 1.42 13.10 18.65
N ALA A 230 0.90 11.91 18.95
CA ALA A 230 0.36 11.00 17.93
C ALA A 230 -0.75 11.65 17.07
N GLY A 231 -1.60 12.47 17.69
CA GLY A 231 -2.65 13.21 16.98
C GLY A 231 -2.09 14.31 16.07
N GLU A 232 -1.03 15.00 16.49
CA GLU A 232 -0.35 15.99 15.64
C GLU A 232 0.37 15.32 14.48
N PHE A 233 1.07 14.20 14.73
CA PHE A 233 1.71 13.41 13.68
C PHE A 233 0.68 12.92 12.64
N ARG A 234 -0.43 12.35 13.11
CA ARG A 234 -1.54 11.95 12.25
C ARG A 234 -2.03 13.12 11.38
N TRP A 235 -2.27 14.29 11.99
CA TRP A 235 -2.74 15.46 11.25
C TRP A 235 -1.77 15.89 10.15
N GLN A 236 -0.46 15.96 10.44
CA GLN A 236 0.54 16.38 9.45
C GLN A 236 0.68 15.36 8.32
N VAL A 237 0.73 14.06 8.65
CA VAL A 237 0.81 12.98 7.66
C VAL A 237 -0.44 12.93 6.78
N GLU A 238 -1.65 12.96 7.37
CA GLU A 238 -2.90 12.98 6.59
C GLU A 238 -2.97 14.20 5.66
N SER A 239 -2.53 15.37 6.13
CA SER A 239 -2.48 16.58 5.31
C SER A 239 -1.53 16.42 4.13
N ALA A 240 -0.31 15.93 4.38
CA ALA A 240 0.72 15.79 3.36
C ALA A 240 0.38 14.73 2.30
N LEU A 241 -0.12 13.56 2.72
CA LEU A 241 -0.53 12.51 1.80
C LEU A 241 -1.76 12.93 0.97
N ASN A 242 -2.71 13.68 1.55
CA ASN A 242 -3.86 14.19 0.81
C ASN A 242 -3.44 15.24 -0.24
N ALA A 243 -2.49 16.12 0.10
CA ALA A 243 -1.96 17.09 -0.84
C ALA A 243 -1.25 16.39 -2.01
N ARG A 244 -0.41 15.39 -1.72
CA ARG A 244 0.27 14.58 -2.73
C ARG A 244 -0.70 13.81 -3.63
N ALA A 245 -1.69 13.13 -3.06
CA ALA A 245 -2.70 12.41 -3.83
C ALA A 245 -3.48 13.33 -4.78
N LEU A 246 -3.72 14.60 -4.41
CA LEU A 246 -4.31 15.58 -5.32
C LEU A 246 -3.36 15.90 -6.49
N HIS A 247 -2.07 16.14 -6.20
CA HIS A 247 -1.06 16.44 -7.22
C HIS A 247 -0.95 15.29 -8.22
N GLU A 248 -0.94 14.05 -7.75
CA GLU A 248 -0.86 12.87 -8.60
C GLU A 248 -2.13 12.67 -9.43
N ARG A 249 -3.32 12.87 -8.85
CA ARG A 249 -4.56 12.86 -9.63
C ARG A 249 -4.53 13.90 -10.75
N THR A 250 -4.12 15.13 -10.43
CA THR A 250 -4.02 16.20 -11.44
C THR A 250 -2.96 15.87 -12.50
N ALA A 251 -1.84 15.26 -12.12
CA ALA A 251 -0.84 14.78 -13.07
C ALA A 251 -1.41 13.72 -14.02
N LEU A 252 -2.14 12.73 -13.49
CA LEU A 252 -2.82 11.69 -14.28
C LEU A 252 -3.87 12.28 -15.23
N GLU A 253 -4.69 13.23 -14.77
CA GLU A 253 -5.67 13.95 -15.60
C GLU A 253 -5.00 14.73 -16.74
N LEU A 254 -3.78 15.21 -16.53
CA LEU A 254 -2.96 15.89 -17.54
C LEU A 254 -2.16 14.93 -18.42
N GLY A 255 -2.27 13.61 -18.20
CA GLY A 255 -1.52 12.58 -18.94
C GLY A 255 -0.04 12.58 -18.62
N ILE A 256 0.35 13.07 -17.44
CA ILE A 256 1.73 13.02 -16.94
C ILE A 256 1.92 11.68 -16.27
N GLU A 257 2.78 10.84 -16.86
CA GLU A 257 3.14 9.56 -16.28
C GLU A 257 4.03 9.76 -15.04
N PRO A 258 3.83 8.96 -13.97
CA PRO A 258 4.72 8.98 -12.82
C PRO A 258 6.14 8.57 -13.23
N PRO A 259 7.17 9.12 -12.57
CA PRO A 259 8.55 8.72 -12.86
C PRO A 259 8.77 7.23 -12.56
N GLU A 260 9.57 6.56 -13.38
CA GLU A 260 10.03 5.22 -13.04
C GLU A 260 10.88 5.26 -11.75
N PRO A 261 10.76 4.25 -10.87
CA PRO A 261 11.57 4.20 -9.65
C PRO A 261 13.06 4.11 -9.99
N GLU A 262 13.91 4.79 -9.21
CA GLU A 262 15.36 4.77 -9.43
C GLU A 262 15.97 3.40 -9.09
N ASP A 263 15.42 2.71 -8.08
CA ASP A 263 15.79 1.35 -7.68
C ASP A 263 14.57 0.42 -7.83
N PRO A 264 14.66 -0.67 -8.61
CA PRO A 264 13.55 -1.62 -8.75
C PRO A 264 13.19 -2.35 -7.45
N ASP A 265 14.08 -2.33 -6.45
CA ASP A 265 13.82 -2.91 -5.13
C ASP A 265 13.22 -1.86 -4.15
N GLU A 266 13.04 -0.60 -4.57
CA GLU A 266 12.39 0.44 -3.78
C GLU A 266 10.88 0.22 -3.68
N VAL A 267 10.34 0.36 -2.47
CA VAL A 267 8.89 0.31 -2.27
C VAL A 267 8.31 1.61 -2.79
N SER A 268 7.35 1.51 -3.71
CA SER A 268 6.74 2.70 -4.29
C SER A 268 6.00 3.53 -3.24
N HIS A 269 5.86 4.83 -3.53
CA HIS A 269 5.19 5.77 -2.65
C HIS A 269 3.74 5.33 -2.38
N GLU A 270 3.04 4.90 -3.43
CA GLU A 270 1.63 4.50 -3.39
C GLU A 270 1.40 3.30 -2.47
N VAL A 271 2.32 2.32 -2.51
CA VAL A 271 2.29 1.17 -1.61
C VAL A 271 2.52 1.61 -0.16
N THR A 272 3.49 2.49 0.07
CA THR A 272 3.78 2.99 1.41
C THR A 272 2.65 3.84 1.95
N ASP A 273 1.98 4.64 1.12
CA ASP A 273 0.80 5.43 1.50
C ASP A 273 -0.33 4.51 2.00
N VAL A 274 -0.68 3.45 1.25
CA VAL A 274 -1.71 2.49 1.67
C VAL A 274 -1.42 1.93 3.07
N VAL A 275 -0.19 1.50 3.34
CA VAL A 275 0.21 0.99 4.65
C VAL A 275 0.16 2.10 5.70
N LEU A 276 0.70 3.28 5.42
CA LEU A 276 0.76 4.39 6.35
C LEU A 276 -0.64 4.89 6.74
N ARG A 277 -1.57 5.01 5.80
CA ARG A 277 -2.97 5.33 6.08
C ARG A 277 -3.60 4.31 7.02
N ALA A 278 -3.31 3.02 6.83
CA ALA A 278 -3.80 1.99 7.73
C ALA A 278 -3.26 2.17 9.16
N ARG A 279 -1.97 2.51 9.31
CA ARG A 279 -1.33 2.75 10.59
C ARG A 279 -1.86 3.99 11.30
N ILE A 280 -1.96 5.13 10.61
CA ILE A 280 -2.41 6.40 11.24
C ILE A 280 -3.89 6.38 11.63
N ARG A 281 -4.73 5.52 11.01
CA ARG A 281 -6.11 5.29 11.48
C ARG A 281 -6.18 4.78 12.91
N ALA A 282 -5.15 4.09 13.41
CA ALA A 282 -5.08 3.63 14.79
C ALA A 282 -4.72 4.75 15.80
N LEU A 283 -4.24 5.89 15.31
CA LEU A 283 -3.86 7.02 16.17
C LEU A 283 -5.09 7.88 16.54
N PRO A 284 -5.03 8.64 17.65
CA PRO A 284 -6.10 9.56 18.04
C PRO A 284 -6.44 10.52 16.90
N MET A 285 -7.75 10.78 16.70
CA MET A 285 -8.20 11.81 15.76
C MET A 285 -7.59 13.17 16.16
N PRO A 286 -7.15 13.97 15.17
CA PRO A 286 -6.63 15.29 15.46
C PRO A 286 -7.76 16.24 15.89
N ASP A 287 -7.45 17.14 16.82
CA ASP A 287 -8.38 18.19 17.27
C ASP A 287 -8.54 19.32 16.23
N LYS A 288 -7.70 19.33 15.19
CA LYS A 288 -7.65 20.33 14.12
C LYS A 288 -8.31 19.77 12.86
N PRO A 289 -9.09 20.58 12.11
CA PRO A 289 -9.55 20.18 10.79
C PRO A 289 -8.36 20.03 9.84
N LEU A 290 -8.46 19.11 8.88
CA LEU A 290 -7.49 19.03 7.78
C LEU A 290 -7.56 20.30 6.93
N PRO A 291 -6.42 20.81 6.42
CA PRO A 291 -6.40 21.96 5.55
C PRO A 291 -7.14 21.65 4.24
N ALA A 292 -7.85 22.64 3.69
CA ALA A 292 -8.36 22.56 2.33
C ALA A 292 -7.18 22.78 1.37
N HIS A 293 -6.82 21.75 0.60
CA HIS A 293 -5.76 21.89 -0.39
C HIS A 293 -6.29 22.65 -1.63
N THR A 294 -5.62 23.74 -1.99
CA THR A 294 -5.99 24.59 -3.12
C THR A 294 -4.74 24.89 -3.92
N HIS A 295 -4.67 24.47 -5.19
CA HIS A 295 -3.52 24.80 -6.03
C HIS A 295 -3.40 26.32 -6.21
N PRO A 296 -2.21 26.91 -5.97
CA PRO A 296 -1.98 28.34 -6.21
C PRO A 296 -2.27 28.77 -7.65
N GLU A 297 -2.15 27.86 -8.61
CA GLU A 297 -2.38 28.12 -10.03
C GLU A 297 -3.85 27.98 -10.47
N LEU A 298 -4.74 27.50 -9.60
CA LEU A 298 -6.17 27.29 -9.88
C LEU A 298 -7.09 28.26 -9.13
N SER A 299 -6.53 29.28 -8.48
CA SER A 299 -7.27 30.31 -7.75
C SER A 299 -7.35 31.62 -8.53
N GLU A 300 -8.05 31.60 -9.68
CA GLU A 300 -8.58 32.79 -10.37
C GLU A 300 -10.11 32.84 -10.30
#